data_AF-A0A382RZI6-F1
#
_entry.id   AF-A0A382RZI6-F1
#
_cell.length_a   1.000
_cell.length_b   1.000
_cell.length_c   1.000
_cell.angle_alpha   90.00
_cell.angle_beta   90.00
_cell.angle_gamma   90.00
#
_symmetry.space_group_name_H-M   'P 1'
#
loop_
_entity.id
_entity.type
_entity.pdbx_description
1 polymer ?
#
loop_
_entity_poly.entity_id
_entity_poly.type
_entity_poly.pdbx_seq_one_letter_code
_entity_poly.pdbx_strand_id
1 'polypeptide(L)'
;MKTKIPDGTKFQFGQHTFQFGQEVVELTDSAAIRNNPEALRSRFQEDGYLFIRGFHDPQKSQLAAFFTLDAIADRGGIKEGTPIESGIVGRKNQSFSFFRQTEVAHAKEILDLVDSNDTFCFFERFFHTKKVITFDKR
;
A
#
# COMPACT_ATOMS: atom_id res chain seq x y z
N MET A 1 -6.17 22.73 -3.86
CA MET A 1 -6.75 22.01 -2.70
C MET A 1 -7.94 21.21 -3.20
N LYS A 2 -8.00 19.90 -2.94
CA LYS A 2 -9.24 19.15 -3.18
C LYS A 2 -10.24 19.54 -2.10
N THR A 3 -11.47 19.80 -2.47
CA THR A 3 -12.56 20.13 -1.53
C THR A 3 -12.82 18.89 -0.65
N LYS A 4 -12.78 19.06 0.67
CA LYS A 4 -13.14 17.99 1.60
C LYS A 4 -14.60 17.60 1.39
N ILE A 5 -14.90 16.30 1.44
CA ILE A 5 -16.28 15.80 1.37
C ILE A 5 -16.99 16.23 2.67
N PRO A 6 -18.15 16.89 2.60
CA PRO A 6 -18.86 17.33 3.81
C PRO A 6 -19.25 16.16 4.72
N ASP A 7 -19.21 16.37 6.03
CA ASP A 7 -19.71 15.41 7.02
C ASP A 7 -21.20 15.10 6.79
N GLY A 8 -21.57 13.84 7.03
CA GLY A 8 -22.92 13.33 6.76
C GLY A 8 -23.20 13.01 5.29
N THR A 9 -22.27 13.27 4.37
CA THR A 9 -22.40 12.84 2.97
C THR A 9 -22.57 11.33 2.93
N LYS A 10 -23.65 10.86 2.29
CA LYS A 10 -23.92 9.43 2.14
C LYS A 10 -23.11 8.84 0.99
N PHE A 11 -22.54 7.67 1.23
CA PHE A 11 -21.75 6.91 0.26
C PHE A 11 -22.23 5.46 0.24
N GLN A 12 -22.54 4.93 -0.95
CA GLN A 12 -22.97 3.54 -1.09
C GLN A 12 -21.79 2.66 -1.51
N PHE A 13 -21.55 1.59 -0.76
CA PHE A 13 -20.58 0.55 -1.09
C PHE A 13 -21.24 -0.82 -0.98
N GLY A 14 -21.37 -1.50 -2.13
CA GLY A 14 -22.17 -2.70 -2.25
C GLY A 14 -23.64 -2.44 -1.89
N GLN A 15 -24.17 -3.20 -0.94
CA GLN A 15 -25.55 -3.06 -0.45
C GLN A 15 -25.67 -2.13 0.77
N HIS A 16 -24.57 -1.54 1.23
CA HIS A 16 -24.52 -0.72 2.43
C HIS A 16 -24.36 0.76 2.10
N THR A 17 -24.97 1.63 2.91
CA THR A 17 -24.79 3.07 2.85
C THR A 17 -24.06 3.52 4.12
N PHE A 18 -22.99 4.28 3.92
CA PHE A 18 -22.12 4.82 4.96
C PHE A 18 -22.21 6.35 4.98
N GLN A 19 -21.81 6.97 6.08
CA GLN A 19 -21.74 8.42 6.23
C GLN A 19 -20.30 8.90 6.44
N PHE A 20 -19.88 9.87 5.62
CA PHE A 20 -18.61 10.58 5.81
C PHE A 20 -18.59 11.34 7.15
N GLY A 21 -17.43 11.35 7.81
CA GLY A 21 -17.22 11.95 9.13
C GLY A 21 -17.66 11.09 10.30
N GLN A 22 -18.38 9.98 10.06
CA GLN A 22 -18.79 9.02 11.09
C GLN A 22 -18.20 7.62 10.84
N GLU A 23 -18.48 7.06 9.66
CA GLU A 23 -18.09 5.70 9.30
C GLU A 23 -16.96 5.70 8.27
N VAL A 24 -16.85 6.78 7.49
CA VAL A 24 -15.82 6.98 6.47
C VAL A 24 -15.09 8.29 6.76
N VAL A 25 -13.77 8.23 6.86
CA VAL A 25 -12.93 9.41 7.11
C VAL A 25 -11.92 9.60 5.98
N GLU A 26 -11.56 10.85 5.71
CA GLU A 26 -10.43 11.16 4.85
C GLU A 26 -9.12 10.93 5.64
N LEU A 27 -8.19 10.15 5.07
CA LEU A 27 -6.90 9.92 5.69
C LEU A 27 -6.05 11.19 5.66
N THR A 28 -5.51 11.59 6.82
CA THR A 28 -4.63 12.76 6.93
C THR A 28 -3.24 12.41 6.41
N ASP A 29 -2.81 13.10 5.34
CA ASP A 29 -1.48 12.90 4.76
C ASP A 29 -0.39 13.48 5.67
N SER A 30 0.55 12.62 6.06
CA SER A 30 1.67 12.91 6.94
C SER A 30 2.99 13.12 6.18
N ALA A 31 2.95 13.23 4.84
CA ALA A 31 4.15 13.45 4.01
C ALA A 31 4.99 14.67 4.46
N ALA A 32 4.34 15.76 4.89
CA ALA A 32 5.04 16.96 5.35
C ALA A 32 5.88 16.75 6.62
N ILE A 33 5.53 15.78 7.46
CA ILE A 33 6.23 15.44 8.70
C ILE A 33 7.04 14.13 8.60
N ARG A 34 7.21 13.57 7.38
CA ARG A 34 7.88 12.29 7.14
C ARG A 34 9.27 12.17 7.79
N ASN A 35 10.00 13.27 7.86
CA ASN A 35 11.36 13.32 8.42
C ASN A 35 11.40 13.71 9.90
N ASN A 36 10.25 13.88 10.55
CA ASN A 36 10.11 14.16 11.97
C ASN A 36 9.52 12.94 12.70
N PRO A 37 10.36 12.02 13.22
CA PRO A 37 9.88 10.79 13.83
C PRO A 37 9.07 11.02 15.11
N GLU A 38 9.30 12.12 15.84
CA GLU A 38 8.52 12.48 17.02
C GLU A 38 7.09 12.88 16.62
N ALA A 39 6.96 13.80 15.66
CA ALA A 39 5.65 14.20 15.14
C ALA A 39 4.87 13.03 14.53
N LEU A 40 5.56 12.11 13.83
CA LEU A 40 4.94 10.88 13.32
C LEU A 40 4.44 9.98 14.44
N ARG A 41 5.20 9.80 15.52
CA ARG A 41 4.73 9.01 16.67
C ARG A 41 3.52 9.65 17.34
N SER A 42 3.51 10.97 17.52
CA SER A 42 2.35 11.68 18.06
C SER A 42 1.12 11.50 17.18
N ARG A 43 1.26 11.65 15.85
CA ARG A 43 0.19 11.38 14.88
C ARG A 43 -0.31 9.94 14.95
N PHE A 44 0.60 8.97 15.04
CA PHE A 44 0.24 7.56 15.15
C PHE A 44 -0.49 7.25 16.48
N GLN A 45 -0.10 7.88 17.59
CA GLN A 45 -0.79 7.74 18.88
C GLN A 45 -2.20 8.35 18.86
N GLU A 46 -2.38 9.47 18.15
CA GLU A 46 -3.67 10.17 18.02
C GLU A 46 -4.61 9.42 17.06
N ASP A 47 -4.13 9.08 15.87
CA ASP A 47 -4.98 8.59 14.77
C ASP A 47 -4.99 7.05 14.66
N GLY A 48 -4.02 6.35 15.28
CA GLY A 48 -3.85 4.90 15.16
C GLY A 48 -3.25 4.42 13.83
N TYR A 49 -2.90 5.34 12.92
CA TYR A 49 -2.30 5.04 11.62
C TYR A 49 -1.36 6.15 11.16
N LEU A 50 -0.60 5.86 10.09
CA LEU A 50 0.12 6.86 9.31
C LEU A 50 -0.22 6.67 7.83
N PHE A 51 -0.73 7.72 7.21
CA PHE A 51 -0.87 7.79 5.76
C PHE A 51 0.19 8.75 5.22
N ILE A 52 1.11 8.25 4.38
CA ILE A 52 2.24 9.03 3.85
C ILE A 52 2.26 8.88 2.33
N ARG A 53 1.87 9.93 1.61
CA ARG A 53 2.00 9.93 0.14
C ARG A 53 3.47 9.99 -0.27
N GLY A 54 3.82 9.30 -1.36
CA GLY A 54 5.19 9.28 -1.87
C GLY A 54 6.19 8.61 -0.93
N PHE A 55 5.74 7.68 -0.09
CA PHE A 55 6.62 6.95 0.82
C PHE A 55 7.68 6.15 0.07
N HIS A 56 7.24 5.30 -0.86
CA HIS A 56 8.13 4.54 -1.73
C HIS A 56 8.57 5.36 -2.95
N ASP A 57 9.74 5.02 -3.47
CA ASP A 57 10.20 5.51 -4.76
C ASP A 57 9.20 5.08 -5.88
N PRO A 58 8.70 6.02 -6.70
CA PRO A 58 7.71 5.70 -7.73
C PRO A 58 8.19 4.68 -8.75
N GLN A 59 9.45 4.75 -9.18
CA GLN A 59 9.99 3.84 -10.19
C GLN A 59 10.11 2.42 -9.65
N LYS A 60 10.65 2.26 -8.44
CA LYS A 60 10.71 0.96 -7.77
C LYS A 60 9.31 0.38 -7.51
N SER A 61 8.36 1.21 -7.11
CA SER A 61 6.98 0.77 -6.89
C SER A 61 6.31 0.30 -8.18
N GLN A 62 6.60 0.95 -9.31
CA GLN A 62 6.08 0.57 -10.61
C GLN A 62 6.71 -0.73 -11.12
N LEU A 63 8.02 -0.91 -10.95
CA LEU A 63 8.72 -2.15 -11.30
C LEU A 63 8.16 -3.35 -10.51
N ALA A 64 8.02 -3.21 -9.19
CA ALA A 64 7.41 -4.23 -8.33
C ALA A 64 5.97 -4.58 -8.77
N ALA A 65 5.19 -3.57 -9.15
CA ALA A 65 3.83 -3.76 -9.64
C ALA A 65 3.81 -4.52 -10.97
N PHE A 66 4.61 -4.11 -11.96
CA PHE A 66 4.67 -4.79 -13.26
C PHE A 66 5.17 -6.23 -13.14
N PHE A 67 6.21 -6.47 -12.35
CA PHE A 67 6.69 -7.82 -12.06
C PHE A 67 5.59 -8.71 -11.46
N THR A 68 4.80 -8.18 -10.52
CA THR A 68 3.68 -8.92 -9.94
C THR A 68 2.56 -9.16 -10.95
N LEU A 69 2.28 -8.17 -11.82
CA LEU A 69 1.25 -8.30 -12.85
C LEU A 69 1.62 -9.33 -13.91
N ASP A 70 2.90 -9.44 -14.30
CA ASP A 70 3.40 -10.50 -15.17
C ASP A 70 3.17 -11.87 -14.53
N ALA A 71 3.53 -12.04 -13.26
CA ALA A 71 3.29 -13.30 -12.55
C ALA A 71 1.80 -13.65 -12.45
N ILE A 72 0.93 -12.66 -12.31
CA ILE A 72 -0.53 -12.83 -12.35
C ILE A 72 -0.97 -13.25 -13.76
N ALA A 73 -0.43 -12.61 -14.81
CA ALA A 73 -0.75 -12.91 -16.20
C ALA A 73 -0.35 -14.33 -16.60
N ASP A 74 0.84 -14.79 -16.20
CA ASP A 74 1.34 -16.16 -16.44
C ASP A 74 0.41 -17.25 -15.88
N ARG A 75 -0.39 -16.89 -14.87
CA ARG A 75 -1.37 -17.78 -14.22
C ARG A 75 -2.80 -17.57 -14.74
N GLY A 76 -2.97 -16.85 -15.85
CA GLY A 76 -4.28 -16.52 -16.42
C GLY A 76 -5.09 -15.56 -15.54
N GLY A 77 -4.40 -14.75 -14.74
CA GLY A 77 -4.97 -13.80 -13.78
C GLY A 77 -5.55 -12.53 -14.39
N ILE A 78 -4.98 -12.11 -15.52
CA ILE A 78 -5.33 -10.86 -16.21
C ILE A 78 -6.39 -11.14 -17.28
N LYS A 79 -7.28 -10.18 -17.49
CA LYS A 79 -8.33 -10.22 -18.50
C LYS A 79 -7.72 -10.32 -19.90
N GLU A 80 -8.16 -11.32 -20.66
CA GLU A 80 -7.78 -11.50 -22.06
C GLU A 80 -8.05 -10.25 -22.91
N GLY A 81 -7.14 -9.94 -23.82
CA GLY A 81 -7.24 -8.80 -24.71
C GLY A 81 -6.98 -7.44 -24.05
N THR A 82 -6.44 -7.40 -22.83
CA THR A 82 -5.99 -6.17 -22.17
C THR A 82 -4.48 -6.17 -21.93
N PRO A 83 -3.80 -5.01 -21.95
CA PRO A 83 -2.40 -4.92 -21.56
C PRO A 83 -2.20 -5.37 -20.11
N ILE A 84 -1.10 -6.07 -19.82
CA ILE A 84 -0.80 -6.59 -18.47
C ILE A 84 -0.73 -5.44 -17.46
N GLU A 85 -0.13 -4.33 -17.86
CA GLU A 85 0.07 -3.11 -17.07
C GLU A 85 -1.23 -2.45 -16.63
N SER A 86 -2.36 -2.78 -17.28
CA SER A 86 -3.68 -2.30 -16.87
C SER A 86 -4.19 -2.96 -15.59
N GLY A 87 -3.64 -4.11 -15.20
CA GLY A 87 -3.99 -4.83 -13.98
C GLY A 87 -5.45 -5.27 -13.90
N ILE A 88 -6.15 -5.36 -15.03
CA ILE A 88 -7.56 -5.73 -15.06
C ILE A 88 -7.69 -7.24 -14.82
N VAL A 89 -8.25 -7.62 -13.68
CA VAL A 89 -8.45 -9.02 -13.29
C VAL A 89 -9.44 -9.73 -14.21
N GLY A 90 -9.15 -10.98 -14.58
CA GLY A 90 -10.04 -11.84 -15.36
C GLY A 90 -11.35 -12.16 -14.61
N ARG A 91 -12.46 -12.34 -15.34
CA ARG A 91 -13.81 -12.55 -14.73
C ARG A 91 -13.90 -13.72 -13.75
N LYS A 92 -13.10 -14.77 -13.96
CA LYS A 92 -13.11 -15.99 -13.11
C LYS A 92 -12.14 -15.88 -11.93
N ASN A 93 -11.34 -14.81 -11.87
CA ASN A 93 -10.24 -14.66 -10.95
C ASN A 93 -10.70 -13.75 -9.82
N GLN A 94 -10.53 -14.22 -8.58
CA GLN A 94 -11.02 -13.52 -7.39
C GLN A 94 -9.88 -13.01 -6.50
N SER A 95 -8.72 -13.67 -6.55
CA SER A 95 -7.56 -13.29 -5.77
C SER A 95 -6.27 -13.85 -6.40
N PHE A 96 -5.16 -13.20 -6.08
CA PHE A 96 -3.81 -13.73 -6.25
C PHE A 96 -3.20 -13.92 -4.87
N SER A 97 -2.85 -15.15 -4.50
CA SER A 97 -2.26 -15.45 -3.20
C SER A 97 -0.79 -15.04 -3.14
N PHE A 98 -0.51 -13.73 -3.27
CA PHE A 98 0.83 -13.15 -3.39
C PHE A 98 1.83 -13.74 -2.40
N PHE A 99 1.50 -13.76 -1.10
CA PHE A 99 2.38 -14.30 -0.06
C PHE A 99 2.60 -15.83 -0.09
N ARG A 100 1.86 -16.58 -0.91
CA ARG A 100 2.08 -18.02 -1.13
C ARG A 100 2.89 -18.30 -2.40
N GLN A 101 3.22 -17.27 -3.16
CA GLN A 101 4.06 -17.34 -4.36
C GLN A 101 5.41 -16.74 -3.98
N THR A 102 6.21 -17.50 -3.23
CA THR A 102 7.47 -17.01 -2.66
C THR A 102 8.46 -16.61 -3.75
N GLU A 103 8.40 -17.24 -4.93
CA GLU A 103 9.13 -16.84 -6.13
C GLU A 103 8.80 -15.44 -6.62
N VAL A 104 7.59 -14.94 -6.30
CA VAL A 104 7.16 -13.57 -6.61
C VAL A 104 7.41 -12.66 -5.42
N ALA A 105 6.92 -13.04 -4.23
CA ALA A 105 6.98 -12.21 -3.03
C ALA A 105 8.42 -11.95 -2.53
N HIS A 106 9.36 -12.85 -2.82
CA HIS A 106 10.78 -12.69 -2.48
C HIS A 106 11.64 -12.34 -3.69
N ALA A 107 11.02 -11.99 -4.82
CA ALA A 107 11.77 -11.51 -5.98
C ALA A 107 12.47 -10.18 -5.66
N LYS A 108 13.56 -9.92 -6.39
CA LYS A 108 14.38 -8.73 -6.19
C LYS A 108 13.57 -7.44 -6.34
N GLU A 109 12.65 -7.41 -7.30
CA GLU A 109 11.78 -6.28 -7.62
C GLU A 109 10.88 -5.91 -6.43
N ILE A 110 10.45 -6.91 -5.65
CA ILE A 110 9.67 -6.70 -4.42
C ILE A 110 10.58 -6.28 -3.28
N LEU A 111 11.67 -7.01 -3.05
CA LEU A 111 12.57 -6.78 -1.91
C LEU A 111 13.32 -5.43 -2.03
N ASP A 112 13.67 -5.00 -3.23
CA ASP A 112 14.28 -3.68 -3.47
C ASP A 112 13.36 -2.51 -3.08
N LEU A 113 12.06 -2.78 -2.89
CA LEU A 113 11.04 -1.84 -2.45
C LEU A 113 10.74 -1.99 -0.95
N VAL A 114 10.26 -3.18 -0.54
CA VAL A 114 9.76 -3.41 0.82
C VAL A 114 10.88 -3.60 1.83
N ASP A 115 12.01 -4.18 1.40
CA ASP A 115 13.21 -4.41 2.21
C ASP A 115 14.35 -3.42 1.88
N SER A 116 13.99 -2.31 1.26
CA SER A 116 14.95 -1.25 0.93
C SER A 116 15.53 -0.59 2.19
N ASN A 117 16.75 -0.07 2.06
CA ASN A 117 17.37 0.76 3.11
C ASN A 117 16.47 1.93 3.53
N ASP A 118 15.76 2.56 2.59
CA ASP A 118 14.86 3.68 2.90
C ASP A 118 13.68 3.25 3.78
N THR A 119 13.09 2.08 3.49
CA THR A 119 12.00 1.50 4.28
C THR A 119 12.50 1.14 5.68
N PHE A 120 13.61 0.41 5.78
CA PHE A 120 14.18 0.00 7.07
C PHE A 120 14.61 1.20 7.92
N CYS A 121 15.36 2.14 7.33
CA CYS A 121 15.78 3.36 8.03
C CYS A 121 14.61 4.22 8.48
N PHE A 122 13.50 4.26 7.74
CA PHE A 122 12.28 4.92 8.20
C PHE A 122 11.76 4.27 9.49
N PHE A 123 11.57 2.95 9.51
CA PHE A 123 11.05 2.25 10.68
C PHE A 123 12.01 2.31 11.87
N GLU A 124 13.33 2.26 11.64
CA GLU A 124 14.31 2.45 12.71
C GLU A 124 14.15 3.79 13.42
N ARG A 125 14.00 4.87 12.64
CA ARG A 125 13.78 6.23 13.18
C ARG A 125 12.42 6.34 13.86
N PHE A 126 11.38 5.78 13.25
CA PHE A 126 10.01 5.84 13.76
C PHE A 126 9.88 5.11 15.09
N PHE A 127 10.35 3.86 15.18
CA PHE A 127 10.29 3.05 16.40
C PHE A 127 11.41 3.35 17.40
N HIS A 128 12.37 4.21 17.03
CA HIS A 128 13.53 4.53 17.85
C HIS A 128 14.33 3.27 18.25
N THR A 129 14.58 2.39 17.27
CA THR A 129 15.34 1.16 17.47
C THR A 129 16.18 0.84 16.25
N LYS A 130 17.29 0.13 16.46
CA LYS A 130 18.13 -0.43 15.39
C LYS A 130 17.78 -1.86 15.01
N LYS A 131 16.81 -2.45 15.71
CA LYS A 131 16.34 -3.82 15.46
C LYS A 131 14.94 -3.75 14.90
N VAL A 132 14.84 -3.40 13.62
CA VAL A 132 13.61 -3.57 12.85
C VAL A 132 13.72 -4.87 12.06
N ILE A 133 12.64 -5.62 12.04
CA ILE A 133 12.53 -6.85 11.27
C ILE A 133 11.30 -6.73 10.38
N THR A 134 11.42 -7.24 9.17
CA THR A 134 10.26 -7.50 8.33
C THR A 134 9.70 -8.88 8.67
N PHE A 135 8.45 -9.10 8.33
CA PHE A 135 7.84 -10.41 8.48
C PHE A 135 8.26 -11.31 7.31
N ASP A 136 9.30 -12.10 7.54
CA ASP A 136 9.79 -13.10 6.59
C ASP A 136 9.01 -14.42 6.78
N LYS A 137 8.17 -14.78 5.80
CA LYS A 137 7.52 -16.10 5.73
C LYS A 137 8.38 -16.99 4.81
N ARG A 138 9.46 -17.53 5.37
CA ARG A 138 10.19 -18.64 4.75
C ARG A 138 9.34 -19.90 4.70
#